data_AF-A0A967A7R9-F1
#
_entry.id   AF-A0A967A7R9-F1
#
_cell.length_a   1.000
_cell.length_b   1.000
_cell.length_c   1.000
_cell.angle_alpha   90.00
_cell.angle_beta   90.00
_cell.angle_gamma   90.00
#
_symmetry.space_group_name_H-M   'P 1'
#
loop_
_entity.id
_entity.type
_entity.pdbx_description
1 polymer ?
#
loop_
_entity_poly.entity_id
_entity_poly.type
_entity_poly.pdbx_seq_one_letter_code
_entity_poly.pdbx_strand_id
1 'polypeptide(L)'
;MKVRILNDPGYFDLRALAEYSCCSVRWLRNRLVDHLQPLPHYRVEGKILVKREEFDRWMTTHRTMQPANDLAELVESVVSQMQKPRRTA
;
A
#
# COMPACT_ATOMS: atom_id res chain seq x y z
N MET A 1 3.55 34.53 -10.99
CA MET A 1 3.06 33.14 -10.80
C MET A 1 3.66 32.29 -11.90
N LYS A 2 4.58 31.36 -11.58
CA LYS A 2 5.24 30.52 -12.58
C LYS A 2 4.38 29.27 -12.75
N VAL A 3 3.52 29.27 -13.77
CA VAL A 3 2.81 28.06 -14.20
C VAL A 3 3.87 27.11 -14.74
N ARG A 4 4.35 26.19 -13.90
CA ARG A 4 5.12 25.04 -14.37
C ARG A 4 4.13 24.19 -15.15
N ILE A 5 4.32 24.11 -16.47
CA ILE A 5 3.73 23.04 -17.26
C ILE A 5 4.24 21.75 -16.62
N LEU A 6 3.36 21.07 -15.88
CA LEU A 6 3.63 19.81 -15.18
C LEU A 6 3.78 18.72 -16.24
N ASN A 7 4.94 18.64 -16.87
CA ASN A 7 5.36 17.36 -17.41
C ASN A 7 5.72 16.52 -16.19
N ASP A 8 4.70 15.90 -15.59
CA ASP A 8 4.89 15.07 -14.40
C ASP A 8 5.95 14.02 -14.76
N PRO A 9 7.07 13.97 -14.02
CA PRO A 9 8.11 13.02 -14.34
C PRO A 9 7.53 11.61 -14.23
N GLY A 10 7.69 10.81 -15.30
CA GLY A 10 7.20 9.43 -15.30
C GLY A 10 7.85 8.56 -14.23
N TYR A 11 9.03 8.95 -13.76
CA TYR A 11 9.80 8.29 -12.71
C TYR A 11 10.20 9.26 -11.61
N PHE A 12 10.02 8.84 -10.37
CA PHE A 12 10.39 9.58 -9.17
C PHE A 12 11.52 8.87 -8.44
N ASP A 13 12.50 9.61 -7.91
CA ASP A 13 13.30 9.11 -6.79
C ASP A 13 12.49 9.15 -5.49
N LEU A 14 12.99 8.55 -4.41
CA LEU A 14 12.25 8.49 -3.15
C LEU A 14 11.93 9.86 -2.54
N ARG A 15 12.72 10.89 -2.84
CA ARG A 15 12.47 12.25 -2.33
C ARG A 15 11.33 12.91 -3.11
N ALA A 16 11.40 12.84 -4.44
CA ALA A 16 10.35 13.39 -5.28
C ALA A 16 9.03 12.62 -5.11
N LEU A 17 9.09 11.30 -4.86
CA LEU A 17 7.92 10.49 -4.55
C LEU A 17 7.31 10.88 -3.19
N ALA A 18 8.15 11.16 -2.19
CA ALA A 18 7.69 11.66 -0.89
C ALA A 18 6.93 13.00 -1.01
N GLU A 19 7.44 13.90 -1.84
CA GLU A 19 6.78 15.18 -2.15
C GLU A 19 5.46 14.95 -2.92
N TYR A 20 5.45 14.03 -3.89
CA TYR A 20 4.25 13.68 -4.67
C TYR A 20 3.14 13.06 -3.81
N SER A 21 3.48 12.10 -2.94
CA SER A 21 2.51 11.30 -2.19
C SER A 21 2.28 11.77 -0.75
N CYS A 22 2.86 12.92 -0.36
CA CYS A 22 2.86 13.43 1.02
C CYS A 22 3.35 12.42 2.08
N CYS A 23 4.16 11.44 1.67
CA CYS A 23 4.71 10.41 2.55
C CYS A 23 6.14 10.76 2.96
N SER A 24 6.61 10.23 4.09
CA SER A 24 8.03 10.38 4.44
C SER A 24 8.92 9.43 3.63
N VAL A 25 10.13 9.87 3.30
CA VAL A 25 11.15 9.02 2.65
C VAL A 25 11.44 7.77 3.48
N ARG A 26 11.45 7.90 4.82
CA ARG A 26 11.62 6.76 5.74
C ARG A 26 10.51 5.72 5.56
N TRP A 27 9.25 6.16 5.48
CA TRP A 27 8.12 5.27 5.26
C TRP A 27 8.22 4.56 3.90
N LEU A 28 8.55 5.30 2.83
CA LEU A 28 8.74 4.72 1.50
C LEU A 28 9.87 3.67 1.50
N ARG A 29 10.99 3.92 2.18
CA ARG A 29 12.08 2.93 2.33
C ARG A 29 11.61 1.65 3.01
N ASN A 30 10.77 1.75 4.03
CA ASN A 30 10.22 0.57 4.71
C ASN A 30 9.30 -0.24 3.78
N ARG A 31 8.61 0.39 2.82
CA ARG A 31 7.76 -0.31 1.85
C ARG A 31 8.55 -1.01 0.75
N LEU A 32 9.79 -0.61 0.48
CA LEU A 32 10.66 -1.32 -0.48
C LEU A 32 11.04 -2.73 -0.03
N VAL A 33 11.04 -2.98 1.28
CA VAL A 33 11.44 -4.25 1.90
C VAL A 33 10.25 -5.01 2.50
N ASP A 34 9.03 -4.55 2.28
CA ASP A 34 7.82 -5.21 2.78
C ASP A 34 7.60 -6.55 2.06
N HIS A 35 7.31 -7.61 2.82
CA HIS A 35 7.17 -8.95 2.26
C HIS A 35 5.79 -9.22 1.66
N LEU A 36 4.76 -8.48 2.09
CA LEU A 36 3.39 -8.71 1.64
C LEU A 36 3.09 -7.98 0.33
N GLN A 37 3.37 -6.68 0.29
CA GLN A 37 3.13 -5.83 -0.88
C GLN A 37 4.25 -4.81 -1.04
N PRO A 38 5.45 -5.23 -1.50
CA PRO A 38 6.57 -4.32 -1.67
C PRO A 38 6.25 -3.23 -2.69
N LEU A 39 6.77 -2.03 -2.43
CA LEU A 39 6.68 -0.91 -3.36
C LEU A 39 7.43 -1.24 -4.67
N PRO A 40 6.78 -1.21 -5.85
CA PRO A 40 7.43 -1.41 -7.14
C PRO A 40 8.50 -0.35 -7.38
N HIS A 41 9.72 -0.79 -7.70
CA HIS A 41 10.83 0.11 -7.94
C HIS A 41 11.85 -0.48 -8.91
N TYR A 42 12.59 0.42 -9.54
CA TYR A 42 13.72 0.15 -10.40
C TYR A 42 15.00 0.52 -9.66
N ARG A 43 16.04 -0.31 -9.80
CA ARG A 43 17.37 -0.03 -9.27
C ARG A 43 18.35 0.12 -10.43
N VAL A 44 18.73 1.37 -10.72
CA VAL A 44 19.68 1.71 -11.80
C VAL A 44 20.94 2.23 -11.13
N GLU A 45 22.03 1.46 -11.20
CA GLU A 45 23.34 1.83 -10.65
C GLU A 45 23.31 2.33 -9.19
N GLY A 46 22.43 1.75 -8.36
CA GLY A 46 22.27 2.12 -6.95
C GLY A 46 21.24 3.23 -6.70
N LYS A 47 20.72 3.90 -7.72
CA LYS A 47 19.57 4.81 -7.60
C LYS A 47 18.26 4.03 -7.60
N ILE A 48 17.35 4.41 -6.71
CA ILE A 48 16.00 3.88 -6.63
C ILE A 48 15.07 4.83 -7.37
N LEU A 49 14.34 4.30 -8.34
CA LEU A 49 13.32 5.02 -9.11
C LEU A 49 12.00 4.28 -9.03
N VAL A 50 10.90 5.02 -8.98
CA VAL A 50 9.54 4.49 -8.93
C VAL A 50 8.75 5.12 -10.05
N LYS A 51 8.11 4.30 -10.90
CA LYS A 51 7.24 4.82 -11.95
C LYS A 51 5.93 5.30 -11.33
N ARG A 52 5.46 6.49 -11.69
CA ARG A 52 4.22 7.07 -11.13
C ARG A 52 3.03 6.11 -11.24
N GLU A 53 2.79 5.59 -12.43
CA GLU A 53 1.65 4.72 -12.70
C GLU A 53 1.68 3.41 -11.89
N GLU A 54 2.87 2.89 -11.61
CA GLU A 54 3.04 1.70 -10.78
C GLU A 54 2.80 2.01 -9.32
N PHE A 55 3.28 3.17 -8.85
CA PHE A 55 2.98 3.66 -7.50
C PHE A 55 1.48 3.85 -7.30
N ASP A 56 0.81 4.52 -8.23
CA ASP A 56 -0.62 4.79 -8.13
C ASP A 56 -1.43 3.49 -8.12
N ARG A 57 -1.07 2.54 -8.99
CA ARG A 57 -1.68 1.20 -9.00
C ARG A 57 -1.40 0.46 -7.69
N TRP A 58 -0.18 0.51 -7.19
CA TRP A 58 0.16 -0.08 -5.90
C TRP A 58 -0.63 0.56 -4.76
N MET A 59 -0.85 1.87 -4.76
CA MET A 59 -1.70 2.54 -3.76
C MET A 59 -3.14 2.02 -3.76
N THR A 60 -3.67 1.54 -4.90
CA THR A 60 -5.01 0.94 -4.93
C THR A 60 -5.12 -0.35 -4.13
N THR A 61 -4.02 -1.09 -3.93
CA THR A 61 -4.04 -2.31 -3.09
C THR A 61 -4.16 -2.00 -1.61
N HIS A 62 -3.79 -0.78 -1.21
CA HIS A 62 -3.96 -0.25 0.13
C HIS A 62 -5.29 0.48 0.33
N ARG A 63 -6.19 0.47 -0.66
CA ARG A 63 -7.50 1.11 -0.57
C ARG A 63 -8.42 0.30 0.34
N THR A 64 -8.67 0.82 1.54
CA THR A 64 -9.70 0.28 2.44
C THR A 64 -11.09 0.80 2.01
N MET A 65 -11.96 -0.05 1.47
CA MET A 65 -13.31 0.34 1.00
C MET A 65 -14.41 0.25 2.07
N GLN A 66 -14.19 -0.36 3.24
CA GLN A 66 -15.18 -0.45 4.32
C GLN A 66 -14.50 -0.42 5.71
N PRO A 67 -15.19 0.03 6.78
CA PRO A 67 -14.62 0.07 8.12
C PRO A 67 -14.17 -1.34 8.53
N ALA A 68 -13.07 -1.43 9.27
CA ALA A 68 -12.38 -2.65 9.68
C ALA A 68 -13.20 -3.66 10.52
N ASN A 69 -14.53 -3.55 10.55
CA ASN A 69 -15.44 -4.36 11.34
C ASN A 69 -15.72 -5.74 10.75
N ASP A 70 -15.62 -5.92 9.43
CA ASP A 70 -16.12 -7.14 8.79
C ASP A 70 -15.26 -8.38 9.10
N LEU A 71 -13.95 -8.20 9.27
CA LEU A 71 -13.05 -9.30 9.62
C LEU A 71 -13.22 -9.75 11.08
N ALA A 72 -13.37 -8.79 12.00
CA ALA A 72 -13.57 -9.10 13.42
C ALA A 72 -14.91 -9.82 13.64
N GLU A 73 -15.96 -9.35 12.95
CA GLU A 73 -17.30 -9.95 13.00
C GLU A 73 -17.33 -11.34 12.35
N LEU A 74 -16.60 -11.55 11.25
CA LEU A 74 -16.43 -12.86 10.63
C LEU A 74 -15.69 -13.84 11.54
N VAL A 75 -14.60 -13.40 12.19
CA VAL A 75 -13.84 -14.23 13.13
C VAL A 75 -14.70 -14.62 14.32
N GLU A 76 -15.44 -13.68 14.90
CA GLU A 76 -16.36 -13.94 16.01
C GLU A 76 -17.45 -14.96 15.61
N SER A 77 -18.00 -14.84 14.41
CA SER A 77 -18.99 -15.78 13.87
C SER A 77 -18.43 -17.21 13.75
N VAL A 78 -17.23 -17.38 13.19
CA VAL A 78 -16.58 -18.70 13.03
C VAL A 78 -16.27 -19.32 14.39
N VAL A 79 -15.72 -18.55 15.32
CA VAL A 79 -15.39 -19.04 16.67
C VAL A 79 -16.66 -19.47 17.42
N SER A 80 -17.74 -18.68 17.33
CA SER A 80 -19.03 -19.01 17.93
C SER A 80 -19.65 -20.29 17.36
N GLN A 81 -19.48 -20.56 16.06
CA GLN A 81 -19.94 -21.79 15.43
C GLN A 81 -19.16 -23.03 15.89
N MET A 82 -17.85 -22.89 16.15
CA MET A 82 -17.02 -24.00 16.64
C MET A 82 -17.26 -24.33 18.12
N GLN A 83 -17.67 -23.35 18.93
CA GLN A 83 -17.91 -23.53 20.36
C GLN A 83 -19.28 -24.14 20.70
N LYS A 84 -20.26 -24.11 19.79
CA LYS A 84 -21.51 -24.83 19.98
C LYS A 84 -21.24 -26.33 19.84
N PRO A 85 -21.39 -27.15 20.91
CA PRO A 85 -21.20 -28.57 20.80
C PRO A 85 -22.22 -29.11 19.80
N ARG A 86 -21.74 -29.85 18.81
CA ARG A 86 -22.57 -30.70 17.94
C ARG A 86 -23.20 -31.77 18.82
N ARG A 87 -24.28 -31.42 19.53
CA ARG A 87 -25.21 -32.36 20.16
C ARG A 87 -25.93 -33.09 19.03
N THR A 88 -25.24 -34.03 18.41
CA THR A 88 -25.90 -35.06 17.62
C THR A 88 -26.32 -36.14 18.60
N ALA A 89 -27.62 -36.43 18.56
CA ALA A 89 -28.32 -37.46 19.30
C ALA A 89 -27.73 -38.86 19.07
#